data_AF-A0A7C2JUQ0-F1
#
_entry.id   AF-A0A7C2JUQ0-F1
#
_cell.length_a   1.000
_cell.length_b   1.000
_cell.length_c   1.000
_cell.angle_alpha   90.00
_cell.angle_beta   90.00
_cell.angle_gamma   90.00
#
_symmetry.space_group_name_H-M   'P 1'
#
loop_
_entity.id
_entity.type
_entity.pdbx_description
1 polymer ?
#
loop_
_entity_poly.entity_id
_entity_poly.type
_entity_poly.pdbx_seq_one_letter_code
_entity_poly.pdbx_strand_id
1 'polypeptide(L)'
;MKIIDDLVAEFDRGTLSRRRLIQGLTALAAAGGALPSGAQTTPFRSTRIDHISIQVADMRRSVEFYEKVFGLRVLNEDRENEIVRMGVTRIIVSLHRKPPVGIVDHFAIAIDDFNRDAVTAELAKLGLAAEENLDYGFFVRDPEGVPVQIVGT
;
A
#
# COMPACT_ATOMS: atom_id res chain seq x y z
N MET A 1 20.71 18.00 9.88
CA MET A 1 20.53 19.42 9.49
C MET A 1 21.55 20.34 10.14
N LYS A 2 21.79 20.24 11.46
CA LYS A 2 22.72 21.08 12.25
C LYS A 2 24.07 21.46 11.60
N ILE A 3 24.74 20.52 10.94
CA ILE A 3 26.06 20.75 10.30
C ILE A 3 25.98 21.74 9.13
N ILE A 4 24.88 21.73 8.36
CA ILE A 4 24.69 22.66 7.25
C ILE A 4 24.43 24.07 7.82
N ASP A 5 23.60 24.14 8.86
CA ASP A 5 23.27 25.40 9.54
C ASP A 5 24.54 26.06 10.14
N ASP A 6 25.43 25.27 10.74
CA ASP A 6 26.69 25.75 11.31
C ASP A 6 27.66 26.28 10.23
N LEU A 7 27.79 25.56 9.09
CA LEU A 7 28.63 25.98 7.96
C LEU A 7 28.14 27.30 7.32
N VAL A 8 26.82 27.48 7.20
CA VAL A 8 26.22 28.71 6.69
C VAL A 8 26.42 29.85 7.69
N ALA A 9 26.20 29.60 8.98
CA ALA A 9 26.38 30.62 10.01
C ALA A 9 27.85 31.09 10.14
N GLU A 10 28.83 30.22 9.92
CA GLU A 10 30.25 30.59 9.88
C GLU A 10 30.63 31.38 8.63
N PHE A 11 29.96 31.12 7.50
CA PHE A 11 30.11 31.92 6.29
C PHE A 11 29.52 33.32 6.46
N ASP A 12 28.32 33.43 7.03
CA ASP A 12 27.65 34.72 7.28
C ASP A 12 28.43 35.61 8.26
N ARG A 13 29.13 35.00 9.23
CA ARG A 13 30.04 35.71 10.15
C ARG A 13 31.39 36.09 9.51
N GLY A 14 31.63 35.74 8.25
CA GLY A 14 32.89 36.01 7.54
C GLY A 14 34.06 35.14 8.01
N THR A 15 33.83 34.20 8.91
CA THR A 15 34.85 33.29 9.46
C THR A 15 35.18 32.12 8.51
N LEU A 16 34.35 31.91 7.48
CA LEU A 16 34.51 30.87 6.48
C LEU A 16 34.41 31.47 5.07
N SER A 17 35.27 31.04 4.16
CA SER A 17 35.24 31.53 2.77
C SER A 17 34.23 30.76 1.92
N ARG A 18 33.70 31.39 0.86
CA ARG A 18 32.77 30.75 -0.09
C ARG A 18 33.32 29.42 -0.64
N ARG A 19 34.63 29.35 -0.90
CA ARG A 19 35.30 28.13 -1.39
C ARG A 19 35.24 27.01 -0.36
N ARG A 20 35.49 27.30 0.92
CA ARG A 20 35.40 26.30 1.99
C ARG A 20 33.97 25.86 2.27
N LEU A 21 33.01 26.77 2.16
CA LEU A 21 31.59 26.43 2.30
C LEU A 21 31.17 25.43 1.22
N ILE A 22 31.50 25.71 -0.04
CA ILE A 22 31.21 24.81 -1.16
C ILE A 22 31.88 23.45 -0.93
N GLN A 23 33.16 23.42 -0.54
CA GLN A 23 33.87 22.17 -0.24
C GLN A 23 33.21 21.37 0.89
N GLY A 24 32.79 22.03 1.98
CA GLY A 24 32.10 21.40 3.10
C GLY A 24 30.76 20.79 2.69
N LEU A 25 29.95 21.53 1.92
CA LEU A 25 28.67 21.05 1.41
C LEU A 25 28.82 19.89 0.41
N THR A 26 29.81 19.96 -0.49
CA THR A 26 30.10 18.87 -1.44
C THR A 26 30.59 17.62 -0.72
N ALA A 27 31.43 17.77 0.32
CA ALA A 27 31.87 16.64 1.15
C ALA A 27 30.71 16.00 1.92
N LEU A 28 29.76 16.80 2.42
CA LEU A 28 28.56 16.30 3.09
C LEU A 28 27.65 15.51 2.14
N ALA A 29 27.50 15.98 0.90
CA ALA A 29 26.75 15.27 -0.14
C ALA A 29 27.40 13.94 -0.55
N ALA A 30 28.74 13.90 -0.63
CA ALA A 30 29.49 12.67 -0.92
C ALA A 30 29.44 11.67 0.26
N ALA A 31 29.48 12.16 1.50
CA ALA A 31 29.37 11.34 2.70
C ALA A 31 27.96 10.78 2.95
N GLY A 32 26.92 11.47 2.48
CA GLY A 32 25.53 10.97 2.46
C GLY A 32 25.22 10.02 1.29
N GLY A 33 26.20 9.79 0.40
CA GLY A 33 26.03 9.06 -0.86
C GLY A 33 26.21 7.54 -0.79
N ALA A 34 26.41 6.96 0.40
CA ALA A 34 26.19 5.53 0.58
C ALA A 34 24.70 5.30 0.83
N LEU A 35 23.91 5.39 -0.25
CA LEU A 35 22.60 4.74 -0.26
C LEU A 35 22.81 3.29 0.19
N PRO A 36 21.98 2.74 1.10
CA PRO A 36 22.11 1.35 1.50
C PRO A 36 22.08 0.50 0.23
N SER A 37 23.25 -0.03 -0.13
CA SER A 37 23.40 -0.96 -1.25
C SER A 37 22.82 -2.28 -0.77
N GLY A 38 21.51 -2.41 -0.96
CA GLY A 38 20.72 -3.49 -0.38
C GLY A 38 19.22 -3.24 -0.36
N ALA A 39 18.72 -2.11 -0.91
CA ALA A 39 17.29 -2.00 -1.18
C ALA A 39 16.90 -3.14 -2.14
N GLN A 40 16.18 -4.13 -1.63
CA GLN A 40 15.58 -5.16 -2.46
C GLN A 40 14.70 -4.44 -3.48
N THR A 41 15.01 -4.62 -4.75
CA THR A 41 14.16 -4.13 -5.83
C THR A 41 12.88 -4.96 -5.81
N THR A 42 11.81 -4.41 -5.26
CA THR A 42 10.49 -5.03 -5.34
C THR A 42 9.86 -4.65 -6.68
N PRO A 43 9.18 -5.58 -7.37
CA PRO A 43 8.54 -5.31 -8.66
C PRO A 43 7.35 -4.35 -8.51
N PHE A 44 6.78 -4.27 -7.30
CA PHE A 44 5.64 -3.42 -6.98
C PHE A 44 5.96 -2.52 -5.80
N ARG A 45 5.43 -1.29 -5.85
CA ARG A 45 5.45 -0.34 -4.74
C ARG A 45 4.08 -0.34 -4.06
N SER A 46 3.97 -1.01 -2.92
CA SER A 46 2.75 -1.02 -2.12
C SER A 46 2.51 0.33 -1.44
N THR A 47 1.25 0.75 -1.33
CA THR A 47 0.85 2.00 -0.67
C THR A 47 0.15 1.77 0.66
N ARG A 48 -0.78 0.81 0.73
CA ARG A 48 -1.56 0.45 1.93
C ARG A 48 -2.14 -0.96 1.81
N ILE A 49 -2.61 -1.49 2.94
CA ILE A 49 -3.73 -2.44 2.90
C ILE A 49 -4.95 -1.68 2.42
N ASP A 50 -5.57 -2.15 1.34
CA ASP A 50 -6.76 -1.53 0.79
C ASP A 50 -8.01 -2.00 1.52
N HIS A 51 -8.22 -3.32 1.59
CA HIS A 51 -9.34 -3.90 2.29
C HIS A 51 -9.07 -5.30 2.81
N ILE A 52 -9.88 -5.71 3.78
CA ILE A 52 -10.03 -7.10 4.21
C ILE A 52 -11.45 -7.53 3.90
N SER A 53 -11.60 -8.66 3.22
CA SER A 53 -12.91 -9.19 2.83
C SER A 53 -13.34 -10.33 3.73
N ILE A 54 -14.61 -10.30 4.17
CA ILE A 54 -15.22 -11.35 4.98
C ILE A 54 -16.50 -11.87 4.35
N GLN A 55 -16.74 -13.17 4.50
CA GLN A 55 -17.95 -13.82 4.02
C GLN A 55 -19.07 -13.77 5.08
N VAL A 56 -20.23 -13.25 4.70
CA VAL A 56 -21.38 -13.04 5.61
C VAL A 56 -22.64 -13.74 5.10
N ALA A 57 -23.52 -14.14 6.01
CA ALA A 57 -24.80 -14.77 5.66
C ALA A 57 -25.89 -13.73 5.32
N ASP A 58 -25.91 -12.65 6.10
CA ASP A 58 -26.92 -11.60 6.08
C ASP A 58 -26.20 -10.26 6.00
N MET A 59 -26.32 -9.61 4.84
CA MET A 59 -25.64 -8.35 4.57
C MET A 59 -26.13 -7.24 5.50
N ARG A 60 -27.46 -7.11 5.64
CA ARG A 60 -28.07 -6.04 6.46
C ARG A 60 -27.65 -6.14 7.91
N ARG A 61 -27.73 -7.34 8.50
CA ARG A 61 -27.31 -7.58 9.90
C ARG A 61 -25.84 -7.27 10.11
N SER A 62 -24.99 -7.58 9.13
CA SER A 62 -23.55 -7.35 9.21
C SER A 62 -23.23 -5.86 9.12
N VAL A 63 -23.84 -5.14 8.16
CA VAL A 63 -23.72 -3.68 8.03
C VAL A 63 -24.13 -3.00 9.34
N GLU A 64 -25.33 -3.29 9.85
CA GLU A 64 -25.84 -2.70 11.11
C GLU A 64 -24.88 -2.91 12.29
N PHE A 65 -24.25 -4.08 12.37
CA PHE A 65 -23.24 -4.37 13.40
C PHE A 65 -22.01 -3.45 13.27
N TYR A 66 -21.41 -3.35 12.08
CA TYR A 66 -20.21 -2.54 11.87
C TYR A 66 -20.49 -1.04 12.01
N GLU A 67 -21.66 -0.56 11.60
CA GLU A 67 -22.07 0.83 11.83
C GLU A 67 -22.27 1.11 13.32
N LYS A 68 -23.01 0.26 14.04
CA LYS A 68 -23.37 0.50 15.43
C LYS A 68 -22.20 0.35 16.39
N VAL A 69 -21.37 -0.65 16.19
CA VAL A 69 -20.30 -1.02 17.14
C VAL A 69 -19.01 -0.24 16.86
N PHE A 70 -18.67 -0.05 15.58
CA PHE A 70 -17.39 0.55 15.19
C PHE A 70 -17.53 1.92 14.50
N GLY A 71 -18.76 2.37 14.23
CA GLY A 71 -18.99 3.65 13.56
C GLY A 71 -18.59 3.66 12.09
N LEU A 72 -18.43 2.48 11.46
CA LEU A 72 -18.15 2.42 10.02
C LEU A 72 -19.32 2.97 9.21
N ARG A 73 -19.04 3.42 7.99
CA ARG A 73 -20.05 3.86 7.02
C ARG A 73 -19.94 3.02 5.77
N VAL A 74 -21.06 2.81 5.09
CA VAL A 74 -21.04 2.28 3.73
C VAL A 74 -20.36 3.29 2.81
N LEU A 75 -19.31 2.85 2.12
CA LEU A 75 -18.54 3.65 1.16
C LEU A 75 -18.93 3.32 -0.28
N ASN A 76 -19.22 2.04 -0.55
CA ASN A 76 -19.63 1.54 -1.86
C ASN A 76 -20.44 0.25 -1.71
N GLU A 77 -21.38 0.01 -2.63
CA GLU A 77 -22.14 -1.22 -2.76
C GLU A 77 -22.04 -1.75 -4.19
N ASP A 78 -21.66 -3.02 -4.32
CA ASP A 78 -21.83 -3.78 -5.54
C ASP A 78 -22.99 -4.76 -5.32
N ARG A 79 -24.16 -4.36 -5.83
CA ARG A 79 -25.41 -5.11 -5.63
C ARG A 79 -25.49 -6.37 -6.49
N GLU A 80 -24.80 -6.40 -7.62
CA GLU A 80 -24.79 -7.55 -8.53
C GLU A 80 -24.04 -8.72 -7.90
N ASN A 81 -22.91 -8.43 -7.25
CA ASN A 81 -22.08 -9.43 -6.58
C ASN A 81 -22.37 -9.57 -5.07
N GLU A 82 -23.37 -8.87 -4.55
CA GLU A 82 -23.73 -8.85 -3.12
C GLU A 82 -22.55 -8.48 -2.19
N ILE A 83 -21.83 -7.40 -2.52
CA ILE A 83 -20.68 -6.88 -1.78
C ILE A 83 -20.96 -5.48 -1.23
N VAL A 84 -20.67 -5.24 0.05
CA VAL A 84 -20.73 -3.92 0.69
C VAL A 84 -19.37 -3.56 1.28
N ARG A 85 -18.85 -2.40 0.92
CA ARG A 85 -17.55 -1.89 1.39
C ARG A 85 -17.77 -0.82 2.45
N MET A 86 -17.20 -1.04 3.63
CA MET A 86 -17.40 -0.19 4.80
C MET A 86 -16.09 0.38 5.33
N GLY A 87 -16.12 1.62 5.80
CA GLY A 87 -14.94 2.25 6.39
C GLY A 87 -15.21 3.68 6.85
N VAL A 88 -14.18 4.28 7.44
CA VAL A 88 -14.11 5.71 7.75
C VAL A 88 -12.84 6.36 7.17
N THR A 89 -12.00 5.55 6.53
CA THR A 89 -10.78 5.94 5.82
C THR A 89 -10.71 5.16 4.49
N ARG A 90 -9.55 5.17 3.84
CA ARG A 90 -9.27 4.34 2.65
C ARG A 90 -8.92 2.88 2.97
N ILE A 91 -8.94 2.48 4.23
CA ILE A 91 -8.79 1.08 4.67
C ILE A 91 -10.18 0.55 4.99
N ILE A 92 -10.58 -0.52 4.31
CA ILE A 92 -11.98 -0.94 4.19
C ILE A 92 -12.20 -2.34 4.76
N VAL A 93 -13.35 -2.54 5.40
CA VAL A 93 -13.93 -3.88 5.65
C VAL A 93 -14.92 -4.17 4.51
N SER A 94 -14.62 -5.16 3.69
CA SER A 94 -15.50 -5.63 2.62
C SER A 94 -16.35 -6.79 3.13
N LEU A 95 -17.66 -6.68 3.02
CA LEU A 95 -18.63 -7.71 3.35
C LEU A 95 -19.10 -8.35 2.06
N HIS A 96 -18.94 -9.66 1.90
CA HIS A 96 -19.40 -10.39 0.72
C HIS A 96 -20.41 -11.44 1.15
N ARG A 97 -21.64 -11.37 0.64
CA ARG A 97 -22.66 -12.38 0.96
C ARG A 97 -22.42 -13.66 0.17
N LYS A 98 -21.74 -14.62 0.80
CA LYS A 98 -21.34 -15.89 0.18
C LYS A 98 -21.10 -16.96 1.25
N PRO A 99 -21.42 -18.26 1.00
CA PRO A 99 -20.98 -19.36 1.83
C PRO A 99 -19.57 -19.88 1.42
N PRO A 100 -18.78 -20.41 2.36
CA PRO A 100 -19.05 -20.54 3.79
C PRO A 100 -18.84 -19.23 4.57
N VAL A 101 -19.69 -18.98 5.57
CA VAL A 101 -19.72 -17.72 6.34
C VAL A 101 -18.71 -17.71 7.48
N GLY A 102 -18.31 -16.52 7.93
CA GLY A 102 -17.34 -16.35 9.02
C GLY A 102 -15.87 -16.54 8.60
N ILE A 103 -15.64 -16.57 7.28
CA ILE A 103 -14.30 -16.65 6.69
C ILE A 103 -13.78 -15.24 6.43
N VAL A 104 -12.55 -14.98 6.85
CA VAL A 104 -11.74 -13.89 6.29
C VAL A 104 -11.18 -14.41 4.97
N ASP A 105 -11.78 -13.96 3.88
CA ASP A 105 -11.62 -14.55 2.55
C ASP A 105 -10.26 -14.19 1.95
N HIS A 106 -9.92 -12.89 2.00
CA HIS A 106 -8.66 -12.35 1.50
C HIS A 106 -8.40 -10.97 2.10
N PHE A 107 -7.19 -10.48 1.89
CA PHE A 107 -6.84 -9.08 2.06
C PHE A 107 -6.25 -8.55 0.75
N ALA A 108 -6.38 -7.24 0.55
CA ALA A 108 -5.92 -6.55 -0.63
C ALA A 108 -4.78 -5.58 -0.30
N ILE A 109 -3.75 -5.58 -1.13
CA ILE A 109 -2.66 -4.59 -1.09
C ILE A 109 -2.82 -3.66 -2.28
N ALA A 110 -2.94 -2.36 -2.02
CA ALA A 110 -2.91 -1.35 -3.06
C ALA A 110 -1.46 -1.07 -3.50
N ILE A 111 -1.25 -0.92 -4.81
CA ILE A 111 0.04 -0.55 -5.38
C ILE A 111 -0.07 0.73 -6.21
N ASP A 112 1.05 1.43 -6.36
CA ASP A 112 1.17 2.55 -7.31
C ASP A 112 1.19 2.02 -8.75
N ASP A 113 0.77 2.88 -9.69
CA ASP A 113 0.84 2.65 -11.13
C ASP A 113 0.26 1.30 -11.58
N PHE A 114 -0.81 0.85 -10.92
CA PHE A 114 -1.46 -0.43 -11.21
C PHE A 114 -1.92 -0.47 -12.67
N ASN A 115 -1.34 -1.40 -13.42
CA ASN A 115 -1.76 -1.78 -14.75
C ASN A 115 -1.86 -3.31 -14.78
N ARG A 116 -3.06 -3.83 -15.05
CA ARG A 116 -3.35 -5.27 -14.95
C ARG A 116 -2.37 -6.11 -15.76
N ASP A 117 -2.15 -5.77 -17.03
CA ASP A 117 -1.28 -6.54 -17.92
C ASP A 117 0.18 -6.48 -17.48
N ALA A 118 0.65 -5.29 -17.08
CA ALA A 118 2.02 -5.12 -16.59
C ALA A 118 2.27 -5.87 -15.29
N VAL A 119 1.34 -5.81 -14.33
CA VAL A 119 1.45 -6.52 -13.05
C VAL A 119 1.43 -8.03 -13.29
N THR A 120 0.54 -8.53 -14.13
CA THR A 120 0.50 -9.95 -14.53
C THR A 120 1.80 -10.40 -15.18
N ALA A 121 2.37 -9.60 -16.08
CA ALA A 121 3.64 -9.90 -16.72
C ALA A 121 4.81 -9.93 -15.70
N GLU A 122 4.86 -9.00 -14.75
CA GLU A 122 5.87 -9.00 -13.69
C GLU A 122 5.73 -10.20 -12.75
N LEU A 123 4.50 -10.58 -12.37
CA LEU A 123 4.26 -11.80 -11.58
C LEU A 123 4.73 -13.06 -12.31
N ALA A 124 4.47 -13.16 -13.61
CA ALA A 124 4.90 -14.30 -14.42
C ALA A 124 6.43 -14.45 -14.44
N LYS A 125 7.19 -13.34 -14.45
CA LYS A 125 8.67 -13.37 -14.34
C LYS A 125 9.16 -13.97 -13.01
N LEU A 126 8.32 -13.91 -11.96
CA LEU A 126 8.60 -14.47 -10.65
C LEU A 126 8.05 -15.90 -10.49
N GLY A 127 7.46 -16.49 -11.54
CA GLY A 127 6.82 -17.80 -11.48
C GLY A 127 5.49 -17.80 -10.72
N LEU A 128 4.88 -16.63 -10.53
CA LEU A 128 3.59 -16.47 -9.85
C LEU A 128 2.47 -16.35 -10.89
N ALA A 129 1.34 -17.02 -10.61
CA ALA A 129 0.15 -16.94 -11.45
C ALA A 129 -0.83 -15.88 -10.90
N ALA A 130 -1.33 -15.03 -11.79
CA ALA A 130 -2.47 -14.18 -11.51
C ALA A 130 -3.77 -14.99 -11.65
N GLU A 131 -4.65 -14.90 -10.66
CA GLU A 131 -5.96 -15.53 -10.65
C GLU A 131 -7.05 -14.45 -10.80
N GLU A 132 -7.87 -14.58 -11.83
CA GLU A 132 -8.95 -13.62 -12.09
C GLU A 132 -9.95 -13.54 -10.92
N ASN A 133 -10.48 -12.34 -10.71
CA ASN A 133 -11.49 -12.07 -9.69
C ASN A 133 -12.62 -11.22 -10.27
N LEU A 134 -13.78 -11.24 -9.62
CA LEU A 134 -14.98 -10.48 -9.99
C LEU A 134 -14.81 -8.95 -9.83
N ASP A 135 -13.75 -8.51 -9.14
CA ASP A 135 -13.59 -7.14 -8.65
C ASP A 135 -12.47 -6.36 -9.39
N TYR A 136 -12.22 -5.11 -9.02
CA TYR A 136 -11.26 -4.19 -9.69
C TYR A 136 -9.80 -4.70 -9.84
N GLY A 137 -9.44 -5.80 -9.16
CA GLY A 137 -8.09 -6.37 -9.14
C GLY A 137 -8.05 -7.84 -9.60
N PHE A 138 -7.03 -8.55 -9.14
CA PHE A 138 -6.89 -10.00 -9.27
C PHE A 138 -6.07 -10.54 -8.10
N PHE A 139 -6.10 -11.85 -7.91
CA PHE A 139 -5.37 -12.50 -6.83
C PHE A 139 -4.00 -13.00 -7.28
N VAL A 140 -3.09 -13.07 -6.33
CA VAL A 140 -1.88 -13.90 -6.38
C VAL A 140 -1.82 -14.73 -5.09
N ARG A 141 -1.28 -15.94 -5.16
CA ARG A 141 -1.04 -16.78 -3.99
C ARG A 141 0.28 -16.43 -3.35
N ASP A 142 0.27 -16.23 -2.03
CA ASP A 142 1.51 -16.18 -1.26
C ASP A 142 2.14 -17.59 -1.14
N PRO A 143 3.32 -17.73 -0.53
CA PRO A 143 3.97 -19.04 -0.37
C PRO A 143 3.15 -20.10 0.36
N GLU A 144 2.15 -19.70 1.17
CA GLU A 144 1.27 -20.58 1.93
C GLU A 144 -0.11 -20.75 1.26
N GLY A 145 -0.29 -20.21 0.06
CA GLY A 145 -1.54 -20.30 -0.70
C GLY A 145 -2.63 -19.30 -0.29
N VAL A 146 -2.31 -18.33 0.57
CA VAL A 146 -3.24 -17.26 0.95
C VAL A 146 -3.54 -16.39 -0.27
N PRO A 147 -4.82 -16.12 -0.59
CA PRO A 147 -5.16 -15.20 -1.66
C PRO A 147 -4.85 -13.76 -1.24
N VAL A 148 -3.91 -13.14 -1.95
CA VAL A 148 -3.58 -11.71 -1.82
C VAL A 148 -4.13 -11.00 -3.04
N GLN A 149 -5.06 -10.06 -2.84
CA GLN A 149 -5.57 -9.26 -3.95
C GLN A 149 -4.63 -8.08 -4.21
N ILE A 150 -4.34 -7.83 -5.49
CA ILE A 150 -3.62 -6.64 -5.92
C ILE A 150 -4.63 -5.67 -6.53
N VAL A 151 -4.63 -4.43 -6.06
CA VAL A 151 -5.50 -3.36 -6.53
C VAL A 151 -4.73 -2.07 -6.78
N GLY A 152 -5.32 -1.15 -7.54
CA GLY A 152 -4.82 0.22 -7.70
C GLY A 152 -5.11 1.09 -6.47
N THR A 153 -4.31 2.14 -6.31
CA THR A 153 -4.38 3.09 -5.18
C THR A 153 -5.58 4.02 -5.25
#